data_AF-A0A2N1XNB5-F1
#
_entry.id   AF-A0A2N1XNB5-F1
#
_cell.length_a   1.000
_cell.length_b   1.000
_cell.length_c   1.000
_cell.angle_alpha   90.00
_cell.angle_beta   90.00
_cell.angle_gamma   90.00
#
_symmetry.space_group_name_H-M   'P 1'
#
loop_
_entity.id
_entity.type
_entity.pdbx_description
1 polymer ?
#
loop_
_entity_poly.entity_id
_entity_poly.type
_entity_poly.pdbx_seq_one_letter_code
_entity_poly.pdbx_strand_id
1 'polypeptide(L)'
;MEHRRNNKLMLKVLMVGLVIAILSYLFHPDVGQFSIMINGEPVADPLVHFAAIPAFLVIMLMTGVLMLLLFLGVGVFIFMTATFIALLGIAIAAPFFWPILLIIFLIIALII
;
A
#
# COMPACT_ATOMS: atom_id res chain seq x y z
N MET A 1 -25.16 5.95 16.95
CA MET A 1 -25.14 4.84 15.96
C MET A 1 -23.79 4.67 15.23
N GLU A 2 -22.69 5.24 15.75
CA GLU A 2 -21.41 5.33 15.04
C GLU A 2 -20.48 4.12 15.26
N HIS A 3 -20.64 3.44 16.41
CA HIS A 3 -19.76 2.33 16.81
C HIS A 3 -19.86 1.09 15.90
N ARG A 4 -21.04 0.82 15.31
CA ARG A 4 -21.25 -0.36 14.43
C ARG A 4 -20.53 -0.24 13.07
N ARG A 5 -20.27 0.98 12.57
CA ARG A 5 -19.59 1.19 11.28
C ARG A 5 -18.10 0.88 11.40
N ASN A 6 -17.49 1.21 12.54
CA ASN A 6 -16.06 0.99 12.76
C ASN A 6 -15.70 -0.50 12.86
N ASN A 7 -16.56 -1.33 13.46
CA ASN A 7 -16.36 -2.79 13.49
C ASN A 7 -16.36 -3.43 12.10
N LYS A 8 -17.17 -2.90 11.16
CA LYS A 8 -17.18 -3.41 9.77
C LYS A 8 -15.91 -3.06 9.01
N LEU A 9 -15.35 -1.87 9.24
CA LEU A 9 -14.07 -1.46 8.66
C LEU A 9 -12.91 -2.27 9.23
N MET A 10 -12.86 -2.44 10.55
CA MET A 10 -11.83 -3.24 11.23
C MET A 10 -11.84 -4.70 10.74
N LEU A 11 -13.03 -5.30 10.60
CA LEU A 11 -13.16 -6.66 10.06
C LEU A 11 -12.66 -6.77 8.62
N LYS A 12 -12.94 -5.77 7.76
CA LYS A 12 -12.45 -5.75 6.38
C LYS A 12 -10.93 -5.67 6.31
N VAL A 13 -10.32 -4.79 7.11
CA VAL A 13 -8.86 -4.66 7.18
C VAL A 13 -8.23 -5.98 7.64
N LEU A 14 -8.82 -6.63 8.65
CA LEU A 14 -8.33 -7.91 9.17
C LEU A 14 -8.46 -9.03 8.13
N MET A 15 -9.58 -9.10 7.40
CA MET A 15 -9.78 -10.06 6.30
C MET A 15 -8.76 -9.85 5.17
N VAL A 16 -8.52 -8.60 4.77
CA VAL A 16 -7.52 -8.28 3.74
C VAL A 16 -6.11 -8.66 4.20
N GLY A 17 -5.75 -8.33 5.45
CA GLY A 17 -4.47 -8.73 6.04
C GLY A 17 -4.29 -10.25 6.11
N LEU A 18 -5.34 -10.99 6.50
CA LEU A 18 -5.33 -12.45 6.55
C LEU A 18 -5.13 -13.05 5.15
N VAL A 19 -5.84 -12.55 4.14
CA VAL A 19 -5.71 -13.01 2.76
C VAL A 19 -4.29 -12.78 2.24
N ILE A 20 -3.72 -11.60 2.49
CA ILE A 20 -2.33 -11.28 2.11
C ILE A 20 -1.35 -12.24 2.81
N ALA A 21 -1.54 -12.52 4.09
CA ALA A 21 -0.67 -13.44 4.85
C ALA A 21 -0.74 -14.88 4.30
N ILE A 22 -1.94 -15.39 4.02
CA ILE A 22 -2.15 -16.73 3.45
C ILE A 22 -1.51 -16.82 2.07
N LEU A 23 -1.75 -15.84 1.19
CA LEU A 23 -1.16 -15.83 -0.15
C LEU A 23 0.37 -15.72 -0.08
N SER A 24 0.91 -14.91 0.82
CA SER A 24 2.36 -14.78 0.99
C SER A 24 2.99 -16.12 1.40
N TYR A 25 2.38 -16.82 2.36
CA TYR A 25 2.84 -18.14 2.80
C TYR A 25 2.71 -19.21 1.71
N LEU A 26 1.61 -19.20 0.95
CA LEU A 26 1.35 -20.21 -0.08
C LEU A 26 2.28 -20.05 -1.30
N PHE A 27 2.59 -18.82 -1.70
CA PHE A 27 3.45 -18.56 -2.86
C PHE A 27 4.94 -18.51 -2.53
N HIS A 28 5.30 -18.21 -1.28
CA HIS A 28 6.70 -18.16 -0.86
C HIS A 28 6.83 -18.78 0.54
N PRO A 29 6.83 -20.12 0.68
CA PRO A 29 6.84 -20.79 1.99
C PRO A 29 8.07 -20.47 2.85
N ASP A 30 9.15 -20.02 2.22
CA ASP A 30 10.38 -19.61 2.89
C ASP A 30 10.33 -18.17 3.43
N VAL A 31 9.23 -17.43 3.24
CA VAL A 31 9.09 -16.08 3.80
C VAL A 31 9.08 -16.11 5.32
N GLY A 32 10.15 -15.57 5.91
CA GLY A 32 10.36 -15.52 7.35
C GLY A 32 11.35 -16.58 7.87
N GLN A 33 11.77 -17.53 7.04
CA GLN A 33 12.91 -18.40 7.36
C GLN A 33 14.18 -17.80 6.79
N PHE A 34 15.05 -17.31 7.68
CA PHE A 34 16.36 -16.80 7.28
C PHE A 34 17.36 -17.96 7.20
N SER A 35 17.39 -18.66 6.07
CA SER A 35 18.47 -19.60 5.78
C SER A 35 19.59 -18.88 5.02
N ILE A 36 20.82 -18.96 5.54
CA ILE A 36 21.99 -18.46 4.82
C ILE A 36 22.55 -19.62 4.01
N MET A 37 22.52 -19.46 2.69
CA MET A 37 23.11 -20.41 1.76
C MET A 37 24.56 -20.01 1.48
N ILE A 38 25.50 -20.93 1.71
CA ILE A 38 26.90 -20.78 1.27
C ILE A 38 27.17 -21.92 0.30
N ASN A 39 27.60 -21.59 -0.92
CA ASN A 39 27.85 -22.56 -1.99
C ASN A 39 26.64 -23.48 -2.34
N GLY A 40 25.41 -23.01 -2.12
CA GLY A 40 24.20 -23.76 -2.44
C GLY A 40 23.71 -24.72 -1.35
N GLU A 41 24.45 -24.85 -0.24
CA GLU A 41 24.01 -25.61 0.93
C GLU A 41 23.51 -24.68 2.05
N PRO A 42 22.38 -25.01 2.71
CA PRO A 42 21.90 -24.27 3.87
C PRO A 42 22.85 -24.51 5.05
N VAL A 43 23.42 -23.44 5.59
CA VAL A 43 24.34 -23.51 6.73
C VAL A 43 23.54 -23.54 8.02
N ALA A 44 23.52 -24.69 8.70
CA ALA A 44 22.76 -24.92 9.93
C ALA A 44 23.44 -24.39 11.20
N ASP A 45 24.60 -23.73 11.09
CA ASP A 45 25.36 -23.24 12.24
C ASP A 45 24.58 -22.11 12.96
N PRO A 46 24.28 -22.24 14.26
CA PRO A 46 23.57 -21.23 15.03
C PRO A 46 24.23 -19.84 14.98
N LEU A 47 25.57 -19.79 14.88
CA LEU A 47 26.32 -18.54 14.83
C LEU A 47 26.11 -17.80 13.49
N VAL A 48 25.91 -18.56 12.41
CA VAL A 48 25.72 -17.99 11.07
C VAL A 48 24.34 -17.34 10.97
N HIS A 49 23.32 -17.86 11.67
CA HIS A 49 22.01 -17.20 11.75
C HIS A 49 22.06 -15.77 12.32
N PHE A 50 23.05 -15.45 13.17
CA PHE A 50 23.23 -14.07 13.66
C PHE A 50 23.62 -13.10 12.53
N ALA A 51 24.22 -13.59 11.44
CA ALA A 51 24.52 -12.77 10.27
C ALA A 51 23.25 -12.34 9.50
N ALA A 52 22.08 -12.95 9.77
CA ALA A 52 20.80 -12.49 9.24
C ALA A 52 20.18 -11.33 10.04
N ILE A 53 20.66 -11.06 11.25
CA ILE A 53 20.12 -9.98 12.12
C ILE A 53 20.21 -8.60 11.46
N PRO A 54 21.32 -8.18 10.83
CA PRO A 54 21.38 -6.91 10.12
C PRO A 54 20.30 -6.79 9.02
N ALA A 55 20.07 -7.86 8.25
CA ALA A 55 19.02 -7.87 7.24
C ALA A 55 17.63 -7.71 7.87
N PHE A 56 17.37 -8.42 8.97
CA PHE A 56 16.11 -8.30 9.73
C PHE A 56 15.88 -6.88 10.26
N LEU A 57 16.93 -6.25 10.82
CA LEU A 57 16.86 -4.86 11.31
C LEU A 57 16.54 -3.88 10.17
N VAL A 58 17.13 -4.06 8.99
CA VAL A 58 16.84 -3.23 7.81
C VAL A 58 15.39 -3.40 7.37
N ILE A 59 14.88 -4.64 7.32
CA ILE A 59 13.48 -4.90 6.95
C ILE A 59 12.52 -4.26 7.96
N MET A 60 12.77 -4.41 9.27
CA MET A 60 11.96 -3.76 10.30
C MET A 60 11.98 -2.24 10.18
N LEU A 61 13.16 -1.66 9.96
CA LEU A 61 13.31 -0.22 9.76
C LEU A 61 12.49 0.26 8.57
N MET A 62 12.63 -0.40 7.42
CA MET A 62 11.88 -0.06 6.21
C MET A 62 10.37 -0.21 6.41
N THR A 63 9.95 -1.28 7.08
CA THR A 63 8.53 -1.50 7.39
C THR A 63 7.99 -0.40 8.31
N GLY A 64 8.75 -0.02 9.34
CA GLY A 64 8.41 1.08 10.24
C GLY A 64 8.29 2.42 9.51
N VAL A 65 9.24 2.73 8.63
CA VAL A 65 9.19 3.93 7.78
C VAL A 65 7.95 3.90 6.88
N LEU A 66 7.67 2.78 6.22
CA LEU A 66 6.49 2.62 5.37
C LEU A 66 5.20 2.81 6.17
N MET A 67 5.08 2.24 7.37
CA MET A 67 3.92 2.45 8.23
C MET A 67 3.76 3.92 8.64
N LEU A 68 4.86 4.61 8.97
CA LEU A 68 4.83 6.04 9.28
C LEU A 68 4.37 6.87 8.07
N LEU A 69 4.87 6.56 6.86
CA LEU A 69 4.44 7.22 5.62
C LEU A 69 2.95 6.97 5.32
N LEU A 70 2.47 5.75 5.59
CA LEU A 70 1.07 5.37 5.46
C LEU A 70 0.20 6.16 6.45
N PHE A 71 0.63 6.26 7.71
CA PHE A 71 -0.06 6.99 8.77
C PHE A 71 -0.08 8.50 8.53
N LEU A 72 1.05 9.06 8.07
CA LEU A 72 1.16 10.46 7.67
C LEU A 72 0.32 10.79 6.43
N GLY A 73 -0.24 9.77 5.75
CA GLY A 73 -1.09 9.97 4.59
C GLY A 73 -0.32 10.40 3.35
N VAL A 74 0.98 10.13 3.28
CA VAL A 74 1.85 10.54 2.15
C VAL A 74 1.32 10.00 0.83
N GLY A 75 0.76 8.78 0.82
CA GLY A 75 0.11 8.22 -0.37
C GLY A 75 -1.08 9.07 -0.85
N VAL A 76 -1.93 9.55 0.07
CA VAL A 76 -3.06 10.44 -0.26
C VAL A 76 -2.54 11.77 -0.76
N PHE A 77 -1.49 12.30 -0.14
CA PHE A 77 -0.88 13.56 -0.57
C PHE A 77 -0.32 13.46 -1.99
N ILE A 78 0.50 12.43 -2.28
CA ILE A 78 1.05 12.19 -3.62
C ILE A 78 -0.07 12.03 -4.65
N PHE A 79 -1.11 11.25 -4.32
CA PHE A 79 -2.25 11.03 -5.20
C PHE A 79 -3.03 12.33 -5.50
N MET A 80 -3.31 13.12 -4.47
CA MET A 80 -4.01 14.40 -4.62
C MET A 80 -3.19 15.40 -5.45
N THR A 81 -1.88 15.50 -5.19
CA THR A 81 -0.99 16.37 -5.97
C THR A 81 -0.93 15.93 -7.44
N ALA A 82 -0.75 14.64 -7.71
CA ALA A 82 -0.72 14.12 -9.08
C ALA A 82 -2.05 14.38 -9.82
N THR A 83 -3.18 14.14 -9.14
CA THR A 83 -4.52 14.42 -9.67
C THR A 83 -4.70 15.90 -9.99
N PHE A 84 -4.29 16.76 -9.06
CA PHE A 84 -4.37 18.21 -9.24
C PHE A 84 -3.54 18.67 -10.44
N ILE A 85 -2.29 18.22 -10.57
CA ILE A 85 -1.42 18.53 -11.71
C ILE A 85 -2.05 18.04 -13.02
N ALA A 86 -2.61 16.83 -13.04
CA ALA A 86 -3.28 16.29 -14.22
C ALA A 86 -4.48 17.14 -14.64
N LEU A 87 -5.32 17.57 -13.69
CA LEU A 87 -6.46 18.46 -13.97
C LEU A 87 -6.00 19.84 -14.47
N LEU A 88 -4.93 20.39 -13.88
CA LEU A 88 -4.33 21.65 -14.31
C LEU A 88 -3.78 21.54 -15.74
N GLY A 89 -3.11 20.43 -16.06
CA GLY A 89 -2.65 20.11 -17.40
C GLY A 89 -3.80 20.05 -18.42
N ILE A 90 -4.90 19.37 -18.08
CA ILE A 90 -6.11 19.33 -18.92
C ILE A 90 -6.70 20.72 -19.10
N ALA A 91 -6.73 21.54 -18.04
CA ALA A 91 -7.27 22.90 -18.10
C ALA A 91 -6.50 23.81 -19.05
N ILE A 92 -5.17 23.67 -19.11
CA ILE A 92 -4.32 24.45 -20.00
C ILE A 92 -4.34 23.87 -21.43
N ALA A 93 -4.21 22.54 -21.56
CA ALA A 93 -4.05 21.89 -22.86
C ALA A 93 -5.37 21.74 -23.65
N ALA A 94 -6.50 21.66 -22.96
CA ALA A 94 -7.82 21.42 -23.56
C ALA A 94 -8.91 22.32 -22.94
N PRO A 95 -8.82 23.66 -23.08
CA PRO A 95 -9.76 24.59 -22.46
C PRO A 95 -11.21 24.39 -22.95
N PHE A 96 -11.41 23.89 -24.17
CA PHE A 96 -12.73 23.65 -24.76
C PHE A 96 -13.49 22.48 -24.13
N PHE A 97 -12.82 21.60 -23.37
CA PHE A 97 -13.47 20.47 -22.68
C PHE A 97 -14.22 20.89 -21.41
N TRP A 98 -13.92 22.07 -20.85
CA TRP A 98 -14.54 22.56 -19.62
C TRP A 98 -16.06 22.74 -19.73
N PRO A 99 -16.60 23.42 -20.75
CA PRO A 99 -18.05 23.53 -20.94
C PRO A 99 -18.75 22.18 -21.04
N ILE A 100 -18.13 21.21 -21.72
CA ILE A 100 -18.69 19.86 -21.91
C ILE A 100 -18.73 19.11 -20.57
N LEU A 101 -17.65 19.15 -19.79
CA LEU A 101 -17.60 18.57 -18.45
C LEU A 101 -18.63 19.20 -17.51
N LEU A 102 -18.83 20.53 -17.60
CA LEU A 102 -19.82 21.27 -16.81
C LEU A 102 -21.25 20.83 -17.17
N ILE A 103 -21.55 20.65 -18.46
CA ILE A 103 -22.84 20.11 -18.93
C ILE A 103 -23.06 18.68 -18.43
N ILE A 104 -22.05 17.81 -18.50
CA ILE A 104 -22.13 16.43 -17.99
C ILE A 104 -22.43 16.42 -16.48
N PHE A 105 -21.72 17.24 -15.70
CA PHE A 105 -21.98 17.36 -14.26
C PHE A 105 -23.39 17.86 -13.96
N LEU A 106 -23.88 18.84 -14.72
CA LEU A 106 -25.24 19.37 -14.61
C LEU A 106 -26.28 18.27 -14.87
N ILE A 107 -26.10 17.48 -15.93
CA ILE A 107 -26.99 16.37 -16.27
C ILE A 107 -27.01 15.33 -15.15
N ILE A 108 -25.85 14.93 -14.63
CA ILE A 108 -25.75 13.97 -13.51
C ILE A 108 -26.46 14.53 -12.27
N ALA A 109 -26.25 15.80 -11.92
CA ALA A 109 -26.88 16.43 -10.76
C ALA A 109 -28.40 16.58 -10.89
N LEU A 110 -28.93 16.66 -12.11
CA LEU A 110 -30.38 16.74 -12.38
C LEU A 110 -31.07 15.37 -12.37
N ILE A 111 -30.29 14.31 -12.58
CA ILE A 111 -30.75 12.91 -12.55
C ILE A 111 -30.73 12.33 -11.12
N ILE A 112 -29.89 12.87 -10.24
CA ILE A 112 -29.81 12.54 -8.81
C ILE A 112 -30.89 13.30 -8.03
#